data_AF-A0A8E2EKT0-F1
#
_entry.id   AF-A0A8E2EKT0-F1
#
_cell.length_a   1.000
_cell.length_b   1.000
_cell.length_c   1.000
_cell.angle_alpha   90.00
_cell.angle_beta   90.00
_cell.angle_gamma   90.00
#
_symmetry.space_group_name_H-M   'P 1'
#
loop_
_entity.id
_entity.type
_entity.pdbx_description
1 polymer ?
#
loop_
_entity_poly.entity_id
_entity_poly.type
_entity_poly.pdbx_seq_one_letter_code
_entity_poly.pdbx_strand_id
1 'polypeptide(L)'
;MSHGWSARLSCPTATRTQALCDGIRSRDRRCVISGTEAFGAHIYRWTGFEAAHIFPLAYEGSWNDHKHVRWTTIPLVKGRSISSVQNGLLLRSDVH
;
A
#
# COMPACT_ATOMS: atom_id res chain seq x y z
N MET A 1 -31.00 -8.69 5.60
CA MET A 1 -30.05 -9.35 6.52
C MET A 1 -28.75 -9.58 5.75
N SER A 2 -27.65 -9.08 6.33
CA SER A 2 -26.24 -9.40 6.05
C SER A 2 -25.59 -8.91 4.73
N HIS A 3 -24.84 -7.82 4.88
CA HIS A 3 -23.92 -7.25 3.90
C HIS A 3 -22.69 -8.15 3.67
N GLY A 4 -22.41 -8.47 2.41
CA GLY A 4 -21.13 -9.08 2.00
C GLY A 4 -20.29 -8.06 1.24
N TRP A 5 -19.65 -7.11 1.93
CA TRP A 5 -18.66 -6.22 1.31
C TRP A 5 -17.27 -6.83 1.47
N SER A 6 -16.81 -7.57 0.46
CA SER A 6 -15.41 -7.99 0.38
C SER A 6 -14.55 -6.76 0.03
N ALA A 7 -13.94 -6.15 1.04
CA ALA A 7 -12.87 -5.19 0.86
C ALA A 7 -11.61 -5.93 0.38
N ARG A 8 -11.43 -6.07 -0.94
CA ARG A 8 -10.16 -6.54 -1.49
C ARG A 8 -9.11 -5.46 -1.22
N LEU A 9 -8.04 -5.82 -0.50
CA LEU A 9 -6.89 -4.97 -0.16
C LEU A 9 -5.95 -4.72 -1.36
N SER A 10 -6.44 -4.88 -2.59
CA SER A 10 -5.69 -4.66 -3.82
C SER A 10 -5.72 -3.18 -4.24
N CYS A 11 -4.64 -2.72 -4.86
CA CYS A 11 -4.54 -1.41 -5.49
C CYS A 11 -5.59 -1.26 -6.63
N PRO A 12 -6.67 -0.45 -6.49
CA PRO A 12 -7.57 -0.20 -7.62
C PRO A 12 -6.92 0.76 -8.61
N THR A 13 -7.29 0.68 -9.89
CA THR A 13 -6.77 1.46 -11.01
C THR A 13 -7.03 2.98 -10.95
N ALA A 14 -7.54 3.50 -9.83
CA ALA A 14 -7.68 4.93 -9.63
C ALA A 14 -6.30 5.61 -9.52
N THR A 15 -6.11 6.74 -10.19
CA THR A 15 -4.83 7.47 -10.32
C THR A 15 -4.16 7.75 -8.97
N ARG A 16 -4.95 8.03 -7.92
CA ARG A 16 -4.46 8.30 -6.57
C ARG A 16 -3.87 7.06 -5.91
N THR A 17 -4.47 5.91 -6.12
CA THR A 17 -3.98 4.63 -5.59
C THR A 17 -2.75 4.17 -6.36
N GLN A 18 -2.70 4.41 -7.68
CA GLN A 18 -1.54 4.08 -8.50
C GLN A 18 -0.26 4.76 -8.00
N ALA A 19 -0.29 6.07 -7.73
CA ALA A 19 0.89 6.80 -7.23
C ALA A 19 1.39 6.28 -5.86
N LEU A 20 0.48 5.84 -4.99
CA LEU A 20 0.83 5.18 -3.74
C LEU A 20 1.52 3.84 -4.00
N CYS A 21 0.93 3.01 -4.86
CA CYS A 21 1.47 1.70 -5.21
C CYS A 21 2.85 1.83 -5.87
N ASP A 22 3.05 2.81 -6.74
CA ASP A 22 4.34 3.09 -7.38
C ASP A 22 5.39 3.57 -6.36
N GLY A 23 4.97 4.37 -5.37
CA GLY A 23 5.82 4.78 -4.26
C GLY A 23 6.25 3.62 -3.37
N ILE A 24 5.32 2.72 -3.01
CA ILE A 24 5.61 1.51 -2.23
C ILE A 24 6.56 0.59 -2.99
N ARG A 25 6.26 0.34 -4.27
CA ARG A 25 7.09 -0.47 -5.17
C ARG A 25 8.52 0.06 -5.28
N SER A 26 8.66 1.37 -5.51
CA SER A 26 9.95 2.04 -5.62
C SER A 26 10.76 1.97 -4.32
N ARG A 27 10.09 2.06 -3.16
CA ARG A 27 10.74 1.96 -1.85
C ARG A 27 11.21 0.53 -1.56
N ASP A 28 10.35 -0.46 -1.73
CA ASP A 28 10.59 -1.81 -1.23
C ASP A 28 11.44 -2.65 -2.19
N ARG A 29 11.08 -2.67 -3.48
CA ARG A 29 11.69 -3.49 -4.55
C ARG A 29 11.85 -4.98 -4.26
N ARG A 30 11.26 -5.48 -3.17
CA ARG A 30 11.25 -6.86 -2.72
C ARG A 30 10.03 -7.10 -1.84
N CYS A 31 9.66 -8.34 -1.62
CA CYS A 31 8.66 -8.67 -0.62
C CYS A 31 9.23 -8.38 0.77
N VAL A 32 8.57 -7.52 1.54
CA VAL A 32 9.08 -7.07 2.85
C VAL A 32 9.13 -8.23 3.87
N ILE A 33 8.26 -9.23 3.72
CA ILE A 33 8.20 -10.37 4.64
C ILE A 33 9.23 -11.45 4.28
N SER A 34 9.24 -11.90 3.03
CA SER A 34 10.10 -13.02 2.59
C SER A 34 11.50 -12.59 2.13
N GLY A 35 11.71 -11.30 1.89
CA GLY A 35 12.93 -10.78 1.26
C GLY A 35 13.06 -11.09 -0.24
N THR A 36 12.14 -11.84 -0.85
CA THR A 36 12.20 -12.19 -2.28
C THR A 36 12.24 -10.94 -3.15
N GLU A 37 13.29 -10.80 -3.96
CA GLU A 37 13.49 -9.62 -4.80
C GLU A 37 12.52 -9.58 -5.98
N ALA A 38 12.05 -8.37 -6.30
CA ALA A 38 11.28 -8.14 -7.51
C ALA A 38 12.24 -7.92 -8.69
N PHE A 39 12.75 -9.00 -9.28
CA PHE A 39 13.74 -8.91 -10.37
C PHE A 39 13.28 -8.04 -11.54
N GLY A 40 11.98 -7.99 -11.82
CA GLY A 40 11.40 -7.13 -12.87
C GLY A 40 11.36 -5.62 -12.54
N ALA A 41 11.71 -5.21 -11.31
CA ALA A 41 11.59 -3.81 -10.88
C ALA A 41 12.39 -2.83 -11.74
N HIS A 42 13.54 -3.25 -12.29
CA HIS A 42 14.40 -2.40 -13.13
C HIS A 42 13.74 -2.01 -14.47
N ILE A 43 12.74 -2.76 -14.93
CA ILE A 43 11.91 -2.48 -16.11
C ILE A 43 10.46 -2.17 -15.73
N TYR A 44 10.23 -1.69 -14.49
CA TYR A 44 8.90 -1.37 -13.94
C TYR A 44 7.89 -2.54 -13.97
N ARG A 45 8.38 -3.78 -13.97
CA ARG A 45 7.55 -4.98 -13.98
C ARG A 45 7.43 -5.57 -12.58
N TRP A 46 6.20 -5.61 -12.08
CA TRP A 46 5.88 -6.03 -10.70
C TRP A 46 5.07 -7.33 -10.65
N THR A 47 5.12 -8.13 -11.72
CA THR A 47 4.40 -9.41 -11.79
C THR A 47 4.73 -10.29 -10.57
N GLY A 48 3.70 -10.76 -9.87
CA GLY A 48 3.85 -11.57 -8.65
C GLY A 48 4.05 -10.77 -7.36
N PHE A 49 3.92 -9.44 -7.40
CA PHE A 49 3.98 -8.57 -6.23
C PHE A 49 2.81 -7.61 -6.16
N GLU A 50 2.25 -7.44 -4.96
CA GLU A 50 1.14 -6.54 -4.67
C GLU A 50 1.50 -5.53 -3.58
N ALA A 51 1.03 -4.30 -3.75
CA ALA A 51 1.14 -3.26 -2.74
C ALA A 51 -0.11 -3.30 -1.85
N ALA A 52 0.08 -3.43 -0.55
CA ALA A 52 -0.97 -3.56 0.45
C ALA A 52 -0.87 -2.46 1.49
N HIS A 53 -2.00 -2.03 2.06
CA HIS A 53 -2.00 -1.09 3.18
C HIS A 53 -1.77 -1.83 4.51
N ILE A 54 -0.98 -1.24 5.42
CA ILE A 54 -0.81 -1.72 6.79
C ILE A 54 -2.07 -1.38 7.60
N PHE A 55 -2.42 -0.10 7.64
CA PHE A 55 -3.65 0.38 8.27
C PHE A 55 -4.77 0.46 7.22
N PRO A 56 -5.92 -0.21 7.43
CA PRO A 56 -6.95 -0.29 6.40
C PRO A 56 -7.59 1.08 6.13
N LEU A 57 -7.83 1.39 4.85
CA LEU A 57 -8.44 2.65 4.42
C LEU A 57 -9.81 2.93 5.04
N ALA A 58 -10.58 1.89 5.36
CA ALA A 58 -11.89 2.02 6.00
C ALA A 58 -11.84 2.70 7.39
N TYR A 59 -10.66 2.71 8.04
CA TYR A 59 -10.46 3.27 9.36
C TYR A 59 -9.72 4.63 9.34
N GLU A 60 -9.79 5.38 8.23
CA GLU A 60 -9.14 6.71 8.12
C GLU A 60 -9.55 7.68 9.24
N GLY A 61 -10.78 7.60 9.75
CA GLY A 61 -11.20 8.36 10.93
C GLY A 61 -10.31 8.06 12.15
N SER A 62 -10.18 6.78 12.50
CA SER A 62 -9.31 6.33 13.60
C SER A 62 -7.84 6.69 13.36
N TRP A 63 -7.37 6.65 12.11
CA TRP A 63 -6.03 7.08 11.74
C TRP A 63 -5.78 8.55 12.12
N ASN A 64 -6.76 9.42 11.82
CA ASN A 64 -6.70 10.85 12.11
C ASN A 64 -6.85 11.14 13.61
N ASP A 65 -7.80 10.49 14.28
CA ASP A 65 -8.09 10.70 15.71
C ASP A 65 -6.87 10.41 16.60
N HIS A 66 -6.15 9.34 16.29
CA HIS A 66 -4.93 8.95 17.00
C HIS A 66 -3.66 9.61 16.45
N LYS A 67 -3.81 10.53 15.48
CA LYS A 67 -2.73 11.32 14.86
C LYS A 67 -1.59 10.46 14.32
N HIS A 68 -1.91 9.32 13.70
CA HIS A 68 -0.90 8.38 13.19
C HIS A 68 0.03 8.97 12.13
N VAL A 69 -0.40 10.04 11.44
CA VAL A 69 0.45 10.83 10.53
C VAL A 69 1.77 11.30 11.16
N ARG A 70 1.84 11.45 12.50
CA ARG A 70 3.08 11.82 13.20
C ARG A 70 4.20 10.79 13.03
N TRP A 71 3.86 9.54 12.70
CA TRP A 71 4.81 8.45 12.51
C TRP A 71 5.23 8.27 11.05
N THR A 72 4.68 9.07 10.14
CA THR A 72 5.07 9.06 8.72
C THR A 72 6.11 10.15 8.45
N THR A 73 7.28 9.75 7.97
CA THR A 73 8.39 10.61 7.53
C THR A 73 8.44 10.80 6.01
N ILE A 74 7.78 9.93 5.23
CA ILE A 74 7.66 10.05 3.77
C ILE A 74 6.44 10.92 3.44
N PRO A 75 6.60 11.96 2.60
CA PRO A 75 5.50 12.85 2.20
C PRO A 75 4.28 12.10 1.67
N LEU A 76 3.10 12.64 1.97
CA LEU A 76 1.82 12.06 1.56
C LEU A 76 1.68 12.07 0.04
N VAL A 77 1.16 10.97 -0.51
CA VAL A 77 0.71 10.96 -1.90
C VAL A 77 -0.65 11.66 -1.94
N LYS A 78 -0.62 12.96 -2.31
CA LYS A 78 -1.75 13.87 -2.56
C LYS A 78 -3.09 13.50 -1.89
N GLY A 79 -3.43 14.24 -0.83
CA GLY A 79 -4.83 14.48 -0.42
C GLY A 79 -5.40 13.61 0.70
N ARG A 80 -4.69 12.58 1.18
CA ARG A 80 -5.10 11.81 2.38
C ARG A 80 -3.90 11.42 3.25
N SER A 81 -4.02 11.61 4.56
CA SER A 81 -2.99 11.29 5.54
C SER A 81 -2.70 9.78 5.61
N ILE A 82 -3.72 8.95 5.41
CA ILE A 82 -3.62 7.48 5.42
C ILE A 82 -2.97 6.91 4.16
N SER A 83 -2.88 7.70 3.08
CA SER A 83 -2.27 7.32 1.80
C SER A 83 -0.76 7.65 1.74
N SER A 84 -0.06 7.50 2.87
CA SER A 84 1.40 7.57 2.91
C SER A 84 2.01 6.27 2.38
N VAL A 85 3.13 6.36 1.65
CA VAL A 85 3.93 5.19 1.23
C VAL A 85 4.33 4.33 2.43
N GLN A 86 4.57 4.93 3.61
CA GLN A 86 4.90 4.20 4.83
C GLN A 86 3.75 3.38 5.41
N ASN A 87 2.50 3.72 5.07
CA ASN A 87 1.35 2.90 5.42
C ASN A 87 1.14 1.74 4.43
N GLY A 88 2.13 1.41 3.61
CA GLY A 88 2.05 0.31 2.67
C GLY A 88 3.27 -0.61 2.69
N LEU A 89 3.06 -1.84 2.21
CA LEU A 89 4.06 -2.88 2.06
C LEU A 89 3.96 -3.50 0.66
N LEU A 90 5.10 -3.81 0.06
CA LEU A 90 5.16 -4.69 -1.09
C LEU A 90 5.27 -6.15 -0.63
N LEU A 91 4.32 -6.97 -1.06
CA LEU A 91 4.22 -8.39 -0.72
C LEU A 91 4.23 -9.22 -2.00
N ARG A 92 4.60 -10.50 -1.89
CA ARG A 92 4.32 -11.43 -2.99
C ARG A 92 2.82 -11.66 -3.09
N SER A 93 2.29 -11.82 -4.28
CA SER A 93 0.87 -12.04 -4.52
C SER A 93 0.32 -13.32 -3.86
N ASP A 94 1.17 -14.29 -3.51
CA ASP A 94 0.81 -15.53 -2.81
C ASP A 94 0.95 -15.44 -1.28
N VAL A 95 1.49 -14.32 -0.77
CA VAL A 95 1.56 -14.01 0.67
C VAL A 95 0.44 -13.01 1.06
N HIS A 96 0.03 -12.18 0.12
CA HIS A 96 -1.04 -11.19 0.24
C HIS A 96 -2.43 -11.83 0.11
#